data_AF-A0A961U4J1-F1
#
_entry.id   AF-A0A961U4J1-F1
#
_cell.length_a   1.000
_cell.length_b   1.000
_cell.length_c   1.000
_cell.angle_alpha   90.00
_cell.angle_beta   90.00
_cell.angle_gamma   90.00
#
_symmetry.space_group_name_H-M   'P 1'
#
loop_
_entity.id
_entity.type
_entity.pdbx_description
1 polymer ?
#
loop_
_entity_poly.entity_id
_entity_poly.type
_entity_poly.pdbx_seq_one_letter_code
_entity_poly.pdbx_strand_id
1 'polypeptide(L)'
;MRKFLFSFAAMTLLASPAGADPSQEDIDAARAECRDAFLARDAEAYMNAAASMIAWGSLQNPEWTREVELCLAFADAIENANLDTARERAAEMSNGSGLTSAPSSEYPAPLAEAPAADTRLADYIAKLEADGADVEVIVREIATDTTFAPPPSPERDALEAALTAHVRPIPAAQAERNLIAYQALSRVDTANQTYKDRVARYELAIEAERVQLQRTARQLEGRLVRKTAEFDGSSWARHPSSPRYQDIRNYVTLYLIETGTGQQTMELFFNYTSRSGWLFVGSASINIDGQTTRIPVGEWLRDNDTEIWEFASLRGDAAVTLARSIADADRAVIRFNGQQFYDDYVVSDGDKRVIREMLAMWDVISAE
;
A
#
# COMPACT_ATOMS: atom_id res chain seq x y z
N MET A 1 74.27 9.32 -35.71
CA MET A 1 72.90 8.78 -35.85
C MET A 1 72.14 9.00 -34.55
N ARG A 2 71.08 9.82 -34.58
CA ARG A 2 69.77 9.67 -33.89
C ARG A 2 69.19 11.05 -33.62
N LYS A 3 68.19 11.38 -34.45
CA LYS A 3 67.32 12.55 -34.34
C LYS A 3 66.40 12.36 -33.13
N PHE A 4 66.34 13.33 -32.23
CA PHE A 4 65.29 13.43 -31.21
C PHE A 4 64.13 14.22 -31.82
N LEU A 5 63.01 13.53 -32.06
CA LEU A 5 61.74 14.13 -32.46
C LEU A 5 61.01 14.58 -31.20
N PHE A 6 60.77 15.89 -31.08
CA PHE A 6 59.82 16.46 -30.14
C PHE A 6 58.40 16.16 -30.64
N SER A 7 57.65 15.36 -29.88
CA SER A 7 56.23 15.11 -30.10
C SER A 7 55.43 16.17 -29.34
N PHE A 8 54.76 17.06 -30.08
CA PHE A 8 53.78 18.00 -29.54
C PHE A 8 52.53 17.19 -29.19
N ALA A 9 52.26 17.01 -27.89
CA ALA A 9 50.97 16.53 -27.42
C ALA A 9 49.95 17.66 -27.60
N ALA A 10 49.07 17.52 -28.59
CA ALA A 10 47.89 18.35 -28.73
C ALA A 10 46.94 18.03 -27.57
N MET A 11 46.87 18.95 -26.60
CA MET A 11 45.95 18.87 -25.47
C MET A 11 44.59 19.38 -25.94
N THR A 12 43.74 18.47 -26.39
CA THR A 12 42.34 18.76 -26.75
C THR A 12 41.57 19.03 -25.45
N LEU A 13 41.29 20.30 -25.17
CA LEU A 13 40.35 20.72 -24.12
C LEU A 13 38.94 20.32 -24.57
N LEU A 14 38.46 19.17 -24.09
CA LEU A 14 37.04 18.83 -24.10
C LEU A 14 36.36 19.71 -23.05
N ALA A 15 35.74 20.80 -23.51
CA ALA A 15 34.80 21.55 -22.69
C ALA A 15 33.59 20.65 -22.43
N SER A 16 33.51 20.07 -21.23
CA SER A 16 32.29 19.41 -20.78
C SER A 16 31.26 20.50 -20.49
N PRO A 17 30.00 20.38 -20.95
CA PRO A 17 28.95 21.28 -20.51
C PRO A 17 28.85 21.13 -18.99
N ALA A 18 29.06 22.23 -18.25
CA ALA A 18 28.76 22.27 -16.83
C ALA A 18 27.23 22.22 -16.71
N GLY A 19 26.68 21.02 -16.58
CA GLY A 19 25.33 20.84 -16.07
C GLY A 19 25.27 21.50 -14.70
N ALA A 20 24.27 22.34 -14.47
CA ALA A 20 24.01 22.83 -13.12
C ALA A 20 23.80 21.62 -12.21
N ASP A 21 24.43 21.61 -11.04
CA ASP A 21 24.16 20.56 -10.07
C ASP A 21 22.64 20.52 -9.77
N PRO A 22 22.06 19.33 -9.57
CA PRO A 22 20.67 19.18 -9.16
C PRO A 22 20.43 19.89 -7.82
N SER A 23 19.19 20.31 -7.57
CA SER A 23 18.82 20.83 -6.26
C SER A 23 18.78 19.70 -5.22
N GLN A 24 18.81 20.06 -3.93
CA GLN A 24 18.62 19.07 -2.87
C GLN A 24 17.28 18.33 -2.99
N GLU A 25 16.24 19.01 -3.47
CA GLU A 25 14.92 18.42 -3.72
C GLU A 25 14.97 17.37 -4.83
N ASP A 26 15.70 17.64 -5.91
CA ASP A 26 15.91 16.67 -7.01
C ASP A 26 16.66 15.42 -6.52
N ILE A 27 17.67 15.60 -5.66
CA ILE A 27 18.41 14.48 -5.05
C ILE A 27 17.49 13.64 -4.15
N ASP A 28 16.69 14.28 -3.30
CA ASP A 28 15.81 13.58 -2.37
C ASP A 28 14.68 12.84 -3.10
N ALA A 29 14.14 13.45 -4.16
CA ALA A 29 13.15 12.84 -5.03
C ALA A 29 13.71 11.59 -5.74
N ALA A 30 14.85 11.71 -6.42
CA ALA A 30 15.45 10.58 -7.13
C ALA A 30 15.88 9.45 -6.17
N ARG A 31 16.36 9.80 -4.97
CA ARG A 31 16.70 8.82 -3.94
C ARG A 31 15.45 8.03 -3.51
N ALA A 32 14.34 8.72 -3.30
CA ALA A 32 13.08 8.07 -2.96
C ALA A 32 12.61 7.15 -4.09
N GLU A 33 12.63 7.62 -5.34
CA GLU A 33 12.24 6.82 -6.52
C GLU A 33 13.10 5.57 -6.69
N CYS A 34 14.43 5.70 -6.58
CA CYS A 34 15.34 4.57 -6.69
C CYS A 34 15.12 3.53 -5.58
N ARG A 35 14.96 3.98 -4.33
CA ARG A 35 14.67 3.12 -3.19
C ARG A 35 13.33 2.40 -3.37
N ASP A 36 12.29 3.13 -3.75
CA ASP A 36 10.93 2.60 -3.83
C ASP A 36 10.83 1.59 -5.00
N ALA A 37 11.48 1.87 -6.13
CA ALA A 37 11.58 0.93 -7.25
C ALA A 37 12.36 -0.34 -6.89
N PHE A 38 13.45 -0.21 -6.13
CA PHE A 38 14.23 -1.34 -5.64
C PHE A 38 13.40 -2.24 -4.70
N LEU A 39 12.70 -1.66 -3.72
CA LEU A 39 11.85 -2.41 -2.80
C LEU A 39 10.69 -3.13 -3.52
N ALA A 40 10.16 -2.51 -4.58
CA ALA A 40 9.12 -3.10 -5.42
C ALA A 40 9.64 -4.15 -6.42
N ARG A 41 10.96 -4.30 -6.57
CA ARG A 41 11.60 -5.08 -7.64
C ARG A 41 11.11 -4.69 -9.04
N ASP A 42 10.83 -3.41 -9.23
CA ASP A 42 10.31 -2.84 -10.47
C ASP A 42 11.50 -2.39 -11.33
N ALA A 43 11.95 -3.26 -12.22
CA ALA A 43 13.12 -3.01 -13.06
C ALA A 43 12.93 -1.74 -13.91
N GLU A 44 11.75 -1.53 -14.49
CA GLU A 44 11.52 -0.37 -15.37
C GLU A 44 11.54 0.96 -14.61
N ALA A 45 10.86 1.02 -13.47
CA ALA A 45 10.87 2.21 -12.62
C ALA A 45 12.29 2.51 -12.09
N TYR A 46 13.01 1.46 -11.71
CA TYR A 46 14.39 1.59 -11.22
C TYR A 46 15.32 2.12 -12.31
N MET A 47 15.16 1.62 -13.54
CA MET A 47 15.91 2.07 -14.70
C MET A 47 15.63 3.53 -15.09
N ASN A 48 14.40 4.01 -14.88
CA ASN A 48 14.07 5.43 -15.08
C ASN A 48 14.70 6.33 -14.02
N ALA A 49 14.61 5.95 -12.73
CA ALA A 49 15.25 6.70 -11.65
C ALA A 49 16.78 6.77 -11.83
N ALA A 50 17.40 5.64 -12.19
CA ALA A 50 18.82 5.57 -12.53
C ALA A 50 19.20 6.47 -13.72
N ALA A 51 18.37 6.52 -14.78
CA ALA A 51 18.60 7.37 -15.94
C ALA A 51 18.60 8.87 -15.58
N SER A 52 17.64 9.32 -14.76
CA SER A 52 17.58 10.69 -14.26
C SER A 52 18.82 11.07 -13.45
N MET A 53 19.30 10.17 -12.59
CA MET A 53 20.52 10.39 -11.81
C MET A 53 21.78 10.42 -12.70
N ILE A 54 21.86 9.57 -13.73
CA ILE A 54 22.98 9.57 -14.68
C ILE A 54 22.99 10.85 -15.52
N ALA A 55 21.82 11.39 -15.87
CA ALA A 55 21.69 12.60 -16.69
C ALA A 55 22.29 13.85 -16.02
N TRP A 56 22.44 13.86 -14.68
CA TRP A 56 23.11 14.95 -13.97
C TRP A 56 24.64 15.00 -14.21
N GLY A 57 25.22 13.90 -14.68
CA GLY A 57 26.65 13.82 -14.96
C GLY A 57 27.52 13.94 -13.70
N SER A 58 28.64 14.66 -13.79
CA SER A 58 29.58 14.83 -12.69
C SER A 58 29.08 15.86 -11.68
N LEU A 59 28.71 15.41 -10.49
CA LEU A 59 28.24 16.24 -9.38
C LEU A 59 29.41 16.86 -8.60
N GLN A 60 29.28 18.12 -8.18
CA GLN A 60 30.29 18.76 -7.32
C GLN A 60 30.17 18.33 -5.84
N ASN A 61 28.97 17.94 -5.40
CA ASN A 61 28.73 17.52 -4.02
C ASN A 61 29.08 16.03 -3.82
N PRO A 62 30.08 15.70 -2.99
CA PRO A 62 30.51 14.31 -2.79
C PRO A 62 29.45 13.44 -2.11
N GLU A 63 28.55 14.01 -1.32
CA GLU A 63 27.44 13.25 -0.71
C GLU A 63 26.43 12.84 -1.78
N TRP A 64 26.10 13.74 -2.71
CA TRP A 64 25.18 13.43 -3.80
C TRP A 64 25.76 12.41 -4.78
N THR A 65 27.06 12.51 -5.09
CA THR A 65 27.78 11.49 -5.86
C THR A 65 27.62 10.11 -5.22
N ARG A 66 27.77 10.01 -3.89
CA ARG A 66 27.63 8.75 -3.17
C ARG A 66 26.21 8.17 -3.23
N GLU A 67 25.19 9.02 -3.19
CA GLU A 67 23.78 8.59 -3.30
C GLU A 67 23.46 8.07 -4.69
N VAL A 68 23.96 8.74 -5.74
CA VAL A 68 23.86 8.25 -7.13
C VAL A 68 24.58 6.91 -7.29
N GLU A 69 25.82 6.80 -6.81
CA GLU A 69 26.58 5.54 -6.86
C GLU A 69 25.87 4.41 -6.11
N LEU A 70 25.30 4.70 -4.94
CA LEU A 70 24.56 3.73 -4.15
C LEU A 70 23.31 3.25 -4.90
N CYS A 71 22.55 4.18 -5.49
CA CYS A 71 21.43 3.83 -6.33
C CYS A 71 21.90 2.89 -7.45
N LEU A 72 22.89 3.27 -8.26
CA LEU A 72 23.34 2.47 -9.41
C LEU A 72 23.92 1.10 -9.03
N ALA A 73 24.58 0.98 -7.88
CA ALA A 73 25.19 -0.27 -7.43
C ALA A 73 24.19 -1.41 -7.17
N PHE A 74 22.91 -1.08 -6.94
CA PHE A 74 21.88 -2.08 -6.66
C PHE A 74 21.22 -2.67 -7.91
N ALA A 75 21.61 -2.24 -9.11
CA ALA A 75 20.92 -2.65 -10.34
C ALA A 75 20.99 -4.16 -10.55
N ASP A 76 22.15 -4.76 -10.28
CA ASP A 76 22.39 -6.20 -10.43
C ASP A 76 21.54 -7.07 -9.48
N ALA A 77 20.94 -6.47 -8.45
CA ALA A 77 20.07 -7.17 -7.50
C ALA A 77 18.58 -7.21 -7.93
N ILE A 78 18.21 -6.51 -9.02
CA ILE A 78 16.87 -6.54 -9.60
C ILE A 78 16.91 -7.32 -10.92
N GLU A 79 16.08 -8.35 -11.02
CA GLU A 79 15.95 -9.14 -12.24
C GLU A 79 15.46 -8.25 -13.41
N ASN A 80 16.22 -8.22 -14.51
CA ASN A 80 15.98 -7.41 -15.71
C ASN A 80 16.30 -5.90 -15.61
N ALA A 81 16.92 -5.42 -14.54
CA ALA A 81 17.52 -4.09 -14.54
C ALA A 81 18.89 -4.13 -15.25
N ASN A 82 19.12 -3.23 -16.22
CA ASN A 82 20.37 -3.17 -16.99
C ASN A 82 20.85 -1.72 -17.11
N LEU A 83 21.90 -1.35 -16.36
CA LEU A 83 22.44 0.01 -16.32
C LEU A 83 22.80 0.61 -17.69
N ASP A 84 23.11 -0.20 -18.71
CA ASP A 84 23.36 0.31 -20.06
C ASP A 84 22.11 0.94 -20.66
N THR A 85 20.93 0.36 -20.43
CA THR A 85 19.65 0.95 -20.84
C THR A 85 19.34 2.25 -20.10
N ALA A 86 19.78 2.42 -18.84
CA ALA A 86 19.63 3.71 -18.13
C ALA A 86 20.53 4.78 -18.75
N ARG A 87 21.76 4.42 -19.12
CA ARG A 87 22.70 5.33 -19.77
C ARG A 87 22.19 5.79 -21.14
N GLU A 88 21.60 4.88 -21.92
CA GLU A 88 20.94 5.21 -23.19
C GLU A 88 19.81 6.22 -22.97
N ARG A 89 18.91 5.98 -22.00
CA ARG A 89 17.82 6.90 -21.64
C ARG A 89 18.34 8.27 -21.18
N ALA A 90 19.38 8.29 -20.34
CA ALA A 90 19.99 9.54 -19.86
C ALA A 90 20.57 10.38 -21.02
N ALA A 91 21.17 9.72 -22.01
CA ALA A 91 21.70 10.39 -23.21
C ALA A 91 20.58 10.99 -24.08
N GLU A 92 19.41 10.36 -24.16
CA GLU A 92 18.23 10.91 -24.83
C GLU A 92 17.71 12.16 -24.11
N MET A 93 17.64 12.13 -22.77
CA MET A 93 17.21 13.27 -21.95
C MET A 93 18.13 14.48 -22.12
N SER A 94 19.42 14.24 -22.31
CA SER A 94 20.44 15.30 -22.48
C SER A 94 20.39 15.97 -23.85
N ASN A 95 19.84 15.28 -24.87
CA ASN A 95 19.76 15.77 -26.25
C ASN A 95 18.41 16.46 -26.60
N GLY A 96 17.45 16.49 -25.67
CA GLY A 96 16.07 16.96 -25.92
C GLY A 96 15.79 18.46 -25.76
N SER A 97 16.80 19.33 -25.55
CA SER A 97 16.57 20.78 -25.42
C SER A 97 16.52 21.49 -26.78
N GLY A 98 15.33 21.55 -27.39
CA GLY A 98 15.10 22.27 -28.65
C GLY A 98 13.67 22.79 -28.85
N LEU A 99 13.46 24.06 -28.49
CA LEU A 99 12.55 25.06 -29.09
C LEU A 99 11.11 24.67 -29.48
N THR A 100 10.11 25.34 -28.90
CA THR A 100 9.07 26.01 -29.70
C THR A 100 8.56 27.29 -29.03
N SER A 101 8.59 28.37 -29.81
CA SER A 101 8.17 29.73 -29.49
C SER A 101 6.71 29.94 -29.90
N ALA A 102 6.00 30.80 -29.16
CA ALA A 102 4.67 31.31 -29.48
C ALA A 102 4.60 32.06 -30.83
N PRO A 103 3.37 32.27 -31.35
CA PRO A 103 2.95 33.67 -31.49
C PRO A 103 1.49 33.98 -31.08
N SER A 104 1.40 35.23 -30.63
CA SER A 104 0.32 36.22 -30.40
C SER A 104 -1.06 36.11 -31.07
N SER A 105 -2.06 36.37 -30.22
CA SER A 105 -3.27 37.25 -30.29
C SER A 105 -4.19 37.27 -31.51
N GLU A 106 -5.48 36.99 -31.26
CA GLU A 106 -6.63 37.61 -31.92
C GLU A 106 -7.83 37.73 -30.94
N TYR A 107 -8.68 38.72 -31.19
CA TYR A 107 -9.69 39.37 -30.33
C TYR A 107 -10.81 38.51 -29.71
N PRO A 108 -11.42 38.91 -28.57
CA PRO A 108 -12.57 38.21 -28.00
C PRO A 108 -13.93 38.67 -28.56
N ALA A 109 -14.77 37.69 -28.89
CA ALA A 109 -16.20 37.83 -29.17
C ALA A 109 -17.03 37.75 -27.85
N PRO A 110 -18.32 38.12 -27.84
CA PRO A 110 -19.00 38.67 -26.66
C PRO A 110 -19.33 37.63 -25.59
N LEU A 111 -19.26 38.11 -24.33
CA LEU A 111 -19.54 37.41 -23.08
C LEU A 111 -20.90 36.69 -23.12
N ALA A 112 -20.85 35.36 -23.14
CA ALA A 112 -21.93 34.53 -22.63
C ALA A 112 -21.97 34.66 -21.10
N GLU A 113 -23.18 34.71 -20.54
CA GLU A 113 -23.44 34.84 -19.11
C GLU A 113 -22.63 33.80 -18.30
N ALA A 114 -21.91 34.28 -17.29
CA ALA A 114 -21.07 33.46 -16.44
C ALA A 114 -21.95 32.43 -15.69
N PRO A 115 -21.63 31.12 -15.75
CA PRO A 115 -22.27 30.15 -14.89
C PRO A 115 -21.99 30.53 -13.43
N ALA A 116 -22.98 30.32 -12.55
CA ALA A 116 -22.85 30.58 -11.12
C ALA A 116 -21.51 30.04 -10.60
N ALA A 117 -20.75 30.90 -9.91
CA ALA A 117 -19.41 30.56 -9.44
C ALA A 117 -19.46 29.28 -8.62
N ASP A 118 -18.70 28.27 -9.06
CA ASP A 118 -18.56 27.01 -8.35
C ASP A 118 -17.87 27.27 -7.00
N THR A 119 -18.66 27.35 -5.92
CA THR A 119 -18.15 27.67 -4.58
C THR A 119 -17.42 26.51 -3.92
N ARG A 120 -17.47 25.31 -4.51
CA ARG A 120 -16.94 24.08 -3.90
C ARG A 120 -15.44 24.17 -3.61
N LEU A 121 -14.66 24.84 -4.45
CA LEU A 121 -13.23 25.05 -4.21
C LEU A 121 -12.99 25.81 -2.90
N ALA A 122 -13.72 26.90 -2.69
CA ALA A 122 -13.65 27.68 -1.47
C ALA A 122 -14.12 26.86 -0.25
N ASP A 123 -15.17 26.05 -0.42
CA ASP A 123 -15.68 25.18 0.64
C ASP A 123 -14.64 24.13 1.06
N TYR A 124 -13.94 23.49 0.12
CA TYR A 124 -12.89 22.51 0.44
C TYR A 124 -11.67 23.15 1.11
N ILE A 125 -11.25 24.34 0.67
CA ILE A 125 -10.16 25.08 1.32
C ILE A 125 -10.56 25.45 2.75
N ALA A 126 -11.76 26.01 2.95
CA ALA A 126 -12.25 26.37 4.27
C ALA A 126 -12.34 25.16 5.21
N LYS A 127 -12.73 23.98 4.69
CA LYS A 127 -12.72 22.72 5.47
C LYS A 127 -11.30 22.30 5.86
N LEU A 128 -10.31 22.46 5.00
CA LEU A 128 -8.91 22.13 5.29
C LEU A 128 -8.28 23.08 6.31
N GLU A 129 -8.68 24.35 6.30
CA GLU A 129 -8.19 25.38 7.22
C GLU A 129 -8.88 25.33 8.60
N ALA A 130 -9.96 24.56 8.74
CA ALA A 130 -10.67 24.44 10.01
C ALA A 130 -9.84 23.72 11.08
N ASP A 131 -9.89 24.22 12.32
CA ASP A 131 -9.27 23.56 13.46
C ASP A 131 -9.82 22.14 13.64
N GLY A 132 -8.95 21.14 13.58
CA GLY A 132 -9.33 19.73 13.68
C GLY A 132 -9.86 19.11 12.38
N ALA A 133 -9.56 19.71 11.23
CA ALA A 133 -9.92 19.17 9.92
C ALA A 133 -9.49 17.70 9.76
N ASP A 134 -10.44 16.86 9.35
CA ASP A 134 -10.17 15.48 8.92
C ASP A 134 -9.88 15.47 7.42
N VAL A 135 -8.59 15.59 7.07
CA VAL A 135 -8.12 15.64 5.68
C VAL A 135 -8.53 14.40 4.90
N GLU A 136 -8.58 13.24 5.55
CA GLU A 136 -8.97 11.97 4.93
C GLU A 136 -10.44 12.00 4.47
N VAL A 137 -11.33 12.61 5.26
CA VAL A 137 -12.74 12.79 4.90
C VAL A 137 -12.86 13.73 3.70
N ILE A 138 -12.13 14.85 3.71
CA ILE A 138 -12.14 15.83 2.63
C ILE A 138 -11.63 15.20 1.32
N VAL A 139 -10.54 14.44 1.38
CA VAL A 139 -10.00 13.69 0.24
C VAL A 139 -11.06 12.75 -0.36
N ARG A 140 -11.81 12.01 0.47
CA ARG A 140 -12.88 11.12 -0.01
C ARG A 140 -14.02 11.90 -0.67
N GLU A 141 -14.46 13.00 -0.05
CA GLU A 141 -15.50 13.86 -0.63
C GLU A 141 -15.09 14.32 -2.05
N ILE A 142 -13.88 14.87 -2.19
CA ILE A 142 -13.34 15.34 -3.48
C ILE A 142 -13.26 14.17 -4.49
N ALA A 143 -12.74 13.01 -4.08
CA ALA A 143 -12.62 11.85 -4.96
C ALA A 143 -13.99 11.39 -5.51
N THR A 144 -15.04 11.46 -4.67
CA THR A 144 -16.42 11.09 -5.06
C THR A 144 -17.13 12.14 -5.90
N ASP A 145 -16.74 13.42 -5.79
CA ASP A 145 -17.33 14.49 -6.62
C ASP A 145 -16.75 14.45 -8.04
N THR A 146 -17.35 13.61 -8.87
CA THR A 146 -16.95 13.42 -10.27
C THR A 146 -17.07 14.68 -11.16
N THR A 147 -17.77 15.71 -10.67
CA THR A 147 -18.01 16.97 -11.40
C THR A 147 -17.14 18.12 -10.92
N PHE A 148 -16.33 17.90 -9.87
CA PHE A 148 -15.39 18.89 -9.38
C PHE A 148 -14.17 18.94 -10.31
N ALA A 149 -13.97 20.11 -10.92
CA ALA A 149 -12.88 20.40 -11.84
C ALA A 149 -12.58 21.91 -11.80
N PRO A 150 -11.98 22.41 -10.70
CA PRO A 150 -11.72 23.84 -10.54
C PRO A 150 -10.78 24.35 -11.65
N PRO A 151 -11.02 25.56 -12.21
CA PRO A 151 -10.09 26.14 -13.16
C PRO A 151 -8.74 26.46 -12.49
N PRO A 152 -7.64 26.56 -13.27
CA PRO A 152 -6.35 26.96 -12.74
C PRO A 152 -6.41 28.29 -11.98
N SER A 153 -5.99 28.26 -10.72
CA SER A 153 -6.04 29.40 -9.80
C SER A 153 -5.09 29.17 -8.61
N PRO A 154 -4.61 30.22 -7.94
CA PRO A 154 -3.79 30.06 -6.72
C PRO A 154 -4.48 29.25 -5.62
N GLU A 155 -5.80 29.38 -5.50
CA GLU A 155 -6.63 28.62 -4.55
C GLU A 155 -6.63 27.13 -4.89
N ARG A 156 -6.74 26.78 -6.18
CA ARG A 156 -6.60 25.40 -6.64
C ARG A 156 -5.21 24.85 -6.31
N ASP A 157 -4.16 25.62 -6.57
CA ASP A 157 -2.77 25.19 -6.34
C ASP A 157 -2.51 24.96 -4.84
N ALA A 158 -3.10 25.79 -3.97
CA ALA A 158 -3.06 25.61 -2.53
C ALA A 158 -3.77 24.31 -2.08
N LEU A 159 -4.96 24.02 -2.65
CA LEU A 159 -5.67 22.77 -2.40
C LEU A 159 -4.84 21.56 -2.87
N GLU A 160 -4.28 21.60 -4.08
CA GLU A 160 -3.44 20.54 -4.63
C GLU A 160 -2.22 20.27 -3.75
N ALA A 161 -1.54 21.32 -3.27
CA ALA A 161 -0.39 21.21 -2.38
C ALA A 161 -0.77 20.55 -1.04
N ALA A 162 -1.91 20.94 -0.45
CA ALA A 162 -2.42 20.35 0.79
C ALA A 162 -2.76 18.86 0.61
N LEU A 163 -3.43 18.50 -0.48
CA LEU A 163 -3.72 17.10 -0.80
C LEU A 163 -2.43 16.31 -1.02
N THR A 164 -1.47 16.85 -1.78
CA THR A 164 -0.17 16.19 -2.04
C THR A 164 0.59 15.92 -0.75
N ALA A 165 0.56 16.84 0.22
CA ALA A 165 1.16 16.64 1.54
C ALA A 165 0.49 15.49 2.33
N HIS A 166 -0.81 15.25 2.14
CA HIS A 166 -1.53 14.10 2.69
C HIS A 166 -1.22 12.79 1.97
N VAL A 167 -1.08 12.81 0.65
CA VAL A 167 -0.83 11.60 -0.16
C VAL A 167 0.59 11.06 0.05
N ARG A 168 1.60 11.93 0.11
CA ARG A 168 3.02 11.55 0.18
C ARG A 168 3.38 10.54 1.30
N PRO A 169 2.86 10.64 2.53
CA PRO A 169 3.16 9.68 3.59
C PRO A 169 2.40 8.34 3.48
N ILE A 170 1.43 8.20 2.57
CA ILE A 170 0.64 6.96 2.44
C ILE A 170 1.54 5.86 1.86
N PRO A 171 1.75 4.73 2.57
CA PRO A 171 2.56 3.63 2.04
C PRO A 171 1.93 3.03 0.78
N ALA A 172 2.74 2.65 -0.21
CA ALA A 172 2.25 2.06 -1.46
C ALA A 172 1.43 0.77 -1.26
N ALA A 173 1.66 0.06 -0.16
CA ALA A 173 0.90 -1.14 0.24
C ALA A 173 -0.58 -0.82 0.56
N GLN A 174 -0.91 0.43 0.89
CA GLN A 174 -2.30 0.87 1.10
C GLN A 174 -2.90 1.30 -0.24
N ALA A 175 -3.04 0.36 -1.19
CA ALA A 175 -3.41 0.65 -2.58
C ALA A 175 -4.76 1.38 -2.70
N GLU A 176 -5.77 0.99 -1.91
CA GLU A 176 -7.09 1.64 -1.91
C GLU A 176 -7.04 3.09 -1.40
N ARG A 177 -6.31 3.34 -0.31
CA ARG A 177 -6.14 4.71 0.21
C ARG A 177 -5.39 5.59 -0.77
N ASN A 178 -4.33 5.06 -1.40
CA ASN A 178 -3.64 5.76 -2.48
C ASN A 178 -4.56 6.03 -3.67
N LEU A 179 -5.38 5.06 -4.10
CA LEU A 179 -6.32 5.25 -5.20
C LEU A 179 -7.25 6.44 -4.94
N ILE A 180 -7.89 6.48 -3.77
CA ILE A 180 -8.80 7.57 -3.38
C ILE A 180 -8.04 8.91 -3.36
N ALA A 181 -6.85 8.96 -2.76
CA ALA A 181 -6.02 10.16 -2.69
C ALA A 181 -5.64 10.70 -4.08
N TYR A 182 -5.19 9.83 -4.99
CA TYR A 182 -4.85 10.22 -6.36
C TYR A 182 -6.07 10.53 -7.22
N GLN A 183 -7.22 9.92 -6.96
CA GLN A 183 -8.49 10.31 -7.57
C GLN A 183 -8.82 11.76 -7.20
N ALA A 184 -8.70 12.13 -5.92
CA ALA A 184 -8.92 13.51 -5.47
C ALA A 184 -7.96 14.50 -6.14
N LEU A 185 -6.65 14.20 -6.18
CA LEU A 185 -5.65 15.01 -6.87
C LEU A 185 -5.96 15.18 -8.37
N SER A 186 -6.37 14.10 -9.05
CA SER A 186 -6.77 14.11 -10.46
C SER A 186 -8.04 14.94 -10.73
N ARG A 187 -8.91 15.14 -9.71
CA ARG A 187 -10.05 16.08 -9.80
C ARG A 187 -9.60 17.54 -9.67
N VAL A 188 -8.67 17.82 -8.77
CA VAL A 188 -8.15 19.17 -8.54
C VAL A 188 -7.32 19.65 -9.73
N ASP A 189 -6.40 18.83 -10.21
CA ASP A 189 -5.65 19.09 -11.45
C ASP A 189 -5.90 18.03 -12.51
N THR A 190 -6.97 18.26 -13.29
CA THR A 190 -7.35 17.38 -14.40
C THR A 190 -6.35 17.37 -15.56
N ALA A 191 -5.39 18.29 -15.62
CA ALA A 191 -4.36 18.32 -16.66
C ALA A 191 -3.14 17.47 -16.30
N ASN A 192 -2.96 17.14 -15.01
CA ASN A 192 -1.80 16.40 -14.54
C ASN A 192 -1.88 14.91 -14.93
N GLN A 193 -1.03 14.50 -15.86
CA GLN A 193 -1.03 13.12 -16.36
C GLN A 193 -0.49 12.13 -15.31
N THR A 194 0.45 12.55 -14.45
CA THR A 194 1.02 11.70 -13.40
C THR A 194 -0.06 11.23 -12.42
N TYR A 195 -1.00 12.09 -12.03
CA TYR A 195 -2.10 11.68 -11.16
C TYR A 195 -3.02 10.65 -11.82
N LYS A 196 -3.35 10.82 -13.10
CA LYS A 196 -4.14 9.85 -13.86
C LYS A 196 -3.45 8.51 -13.99
N ASP A 197 -2.15 8.51 -14.29
CA ASP A 197 -1.36 7.29 -14.41
C ASP A 197 -1.27 6.56 -13.06
N ARG A 198 -1.15 7.29 -11.95
CA ARG A 198 -1.19 6.73 -10.59
C ARG A 198 -2.56 6.10 -10.28
N VAL A 199 -3.67 6.78 -10.59
CA VAL A 199 -5.02 6.22 -10.45
C VAL A 199 -5.13 4.90 -11.21
N ALA A 200 -4.80 4.90 -12.51
CA ALA A 200 -4.86 3.70 -13.34
C ALA A 200 -3.99 2.55 -12.81
N ARG A 201 -2.78 2.87 -12.29
CA ARG A 201 -1.89 1.89 -11.67
C ARG A 201 -2.51 1.24 -10.43
N TYR A 202 -3.09 2.03 -9.53
CA TYR A 202 -3.72 1.49 -8.32
C TYR A 202 -5.00 0.72 -8.63
N GLU A 203 -5.82 1.17 -9.58
CA GLU A 203 -6.99 0.41 -10.06
C GLU A 203 -6.57 -0.97 -10.59
N LEU A 204 -5.53 -1.03 -11.43
CA LEU A 204 -5.00 -2.29 -11.95
C LEU A 204 -4.47 -3.19 -10.83
N ALA A 205 -3.76 -2.62 -9.84
CA ALA A 205 -3.21 -3.37 -8.72
C ALA A 205 -4.32 -3.99 -7.84
N ILE A 206 -5.35 -3.21 -7.51
CA ILE A 206 -6.50 -3.66 -6.73
C ILE A 206 -7.25 -4.76 -7.48
N GLU A 207 -7.49 -4.58 -8.78
CA GLU A 207 -8.17 -5.58 -9.59
C GLU A 207 -7.34 -6.87 -9.71
N ALA A 208 -6.03 -6.76 -9.90
CA ALA A 208 -5.14 -7.91 -9.94
C ALA A 208 -5.13 -8.68 -8.60
N GLU A 209 -5.09 -7.97 -7.47
CA GLU A 209 -5.21 -8.57 -6.14
C GLU A 209 -6.56 -9.28 -5.96
N ARG A 210 -7.66 -8.63 -6.35
CA ARG A 210 -9.01 -9.20 -6.29
C ARG A 210 -9.13 -10.48 -7.12
N VAL A 211 -8.63 -10.47 -8.36
CA VAL A 211 -8.62 -11.65 -9.24
C VAL A 211 -7.77 -12.76 -8.63
N GLN A 212 -6.61 -12.43 -8.07
CA GLN A 212 -5.73 -13.41 -7.43
C GLN A 212 -6.39 -14.02 -6.19
N LEU A 213 -7.00 -13.20 -5.32
CA LEU A 213 -7.75 -13.66 -4.16
C LEU A 213 -8.90 -14.59 -4.57
N GLN A 214 -9.66 -14.24 -5.61
CA GLN A 214 -10.74 -15.07 -6.12
C GLN A 214 -10.25 -16.41 -6.67
N ARG A 215 -9.10 -16.43 -7.35
CA ARG A 215 -8.45 -17.67 -7.81
C ARG A 215 -8.02 -18.54 -6.63
N THR A 216 -7.38 -17.94 -5.63
CA THR A 216 -6.99 -18.63 -4.39
C THR A 216 -8.20 -19.20 -3.68
N ALA A 217 -9.27 -18.42 -3.52
CA ALA A 217 -10.51 -18.81 -2.88
C ALA A 217 -11.13 -20.07 -3.51
N ARG A 218 -11.26 -20.09 -4.84
CA ARG A 218 -11.79 -21.25 -5.59
C ARG A 218 -10.95 -22.52 -5.45
N GLN A 219 -9.65 -22.37 -5.24
CA GLN A 219 -8.74 -23.50 -5.05
C GLN A 219 -8.60 -23.92 -3.58
N LEU A 220 -8.94 -23.02 -2.65
CA LEU A 220 -8.67 -23.20 -1.23
C LEU A 220 -9.51 -24.33 -0.63
N GLU A 221 -10.78 -24.46 -1.02
CA GLU A 221 -11.69 -25.47 -0.47
C GLU A 221 -11.07 -26.89 -0.55
N GLY A 222 -10.59 -27.28 -1.74
CA GLY A 222 -9.95 -28.58 -1.96
C GLY A 222 -8.58 -28.74 -1.29
N ARG A 223 -8.01 -27.66 -0.75
CA ARG A 223 -6.71 -27.65 -0.05
C ARG A 223 -6.86 -27.56 1.47
N LEU A 224 -8.07 -27.32 1.99
CA LEU A 224 -8.28 -27.21 3.42
C LEU A 224 -7.82 -28.48 4.15
N VAL A 225 -7.22 -28.30 5.31
CA VAL A 225 -6.87 -29.42 6.19
C VAL A 225 -8.12 -29.79 6.98
N ARG A 226 -8.78 -30.86 6.56
CA ARG A 226 -10.05 -31.34 7.14
C ARG A 226 -9.84 -32.45 8.17
N LYS A 227 -10.63 -32.40 9.23
CA LYS A 227 -10.79 -33.49 10.19
C LYS A 227 -12.27 -33.80 10.36
N THR A 228 -12.63 -35.06 10.13
CA THR A 228 -14.01 -35.56 10.30
C THR A 228 -14.10 -36.38 11.58
N ALA A 229 -15.14 -36.11 12.37
CA ALA A 229 -15.48 -36.87 13.56
C ALA A 229 -16.18 -38.18 13.17
N GLU A 230 -15.75 -39.28 13.77
CA GLU A 230 -16.30 -40.61 13.48
C GLU A 230 -17.72 -40.80 14.04
N PHE A 231 -18.08 -40.09 15.11
CA PHE A 231 -19.34 -40.31 15.85
C PHE A 231 -20.56 -39.75 15.14
N ASP A 232 -20.45 -38.55 14.57
CA ASP A 232 -21.59 -37.82 14.01
C ASP A 232 -21.36 -37.38 12.56
N GLY A 233 -20.18 -37.70 11.99
CA GLY A 233 -19.80 -37.30 10.64
C GLY A 233 -19.56 -35.79 10.49
N SER A 234 -19.62 -35.01 11.58
CA SER A 234 -19.27 -33.59 11.54
C SER A 234 -17.80 -33.42 11.18
N SER A 235 -17.45 -32.30 10.57
CA SER A 235 -16.06 -32.00 10.26
C SER A 235 -15.73 -30.55 10.51
N TRP A 236 -14.45 -30.29 10.74
CA TRP A 236 -13.89 -28.96 10.73
C TRP A 236 -12.71 -28.93 9.77
N ALA A 237 -12.54 -27.81 9.09
CA ALA A 237 -11.49 -27.63 8.10
C ALA A 237 -10.81 -26.28 8.33
N ARG A 238 -9.48 -26.28 8.26
CA ARG A 238 -8.65 -25.08 8.47
C ARG A 238 -7.82 -24.74 7.26
N HIS A 239 -7.46 -23.47 7.17
CA HIS A 239 -6.47 -23.01 6.21
C HIS A 239 -5.12 -23.75 6.41
N PRO A 240 -4.43 -24.19 5.34
CA PRO A 240 -3.14 -24.89 5.45
C PRO A 240 -2.08 -24.11 6.24
N SER A 241 -2.03 -22.80 6.06
CA SER A 241 -1.13 -21.88 6.77
C SER A 241 -1.58 -21.51 8.18
N SER A 242 -2.74 -21.99 8.65
CA SER A 242 -3.10 -21.85 10.06
C SER A 242 -2.15 -22.66 10.94
N PRO A 243 -1.88 -22.20 12.18
CA PRO A 243 -1.23 -22.99 13.23
C PRO A 243 -1.72 -24.44 13.25
N ARG A 244 -0.78 -25.40 13.25
CA ARG A 244 -1.11 -26.83 13.30
C ARG A 244 -1.57 -27.26 14.69
N TYR A 245 -0.98 -26.65 15.72
CA TYR A 245 -1.23 -26.92 17.13
C TYR A 245 -1.65 -25.62 17.84
N GLN A 246 -2.33 -25.74 18.99
CA GLN A 246 -2.84 -24.59 19.75
C GLN A 246 -1.80 -24.04 20.74
N ASP A 247 -0.77 -24.82 21.04
CA ASP A 247 0.29 -24.58 22.03
C ASP A 247 1.49 -23.75 21.49
N ILE A 248 1.43 -23.31 20.23
CA ILE A 248 2.58 -22.68 19.56
C ILE A 248 2.64 -21.16 19.70
N ARG A 249 1.50 -20.45 19.69
CA ARG A 249 1.44 -18.98 19.79
C ARG A 249 0.01 -18.48 19.96
N ASN A 250 -0.13 -17.21 20.33
CA ASN A 250 -1.37 -16.47 20.13
C ASN A 250 -1.71 -16.38 18.64
N TYR A 251 -2.98 -16.62 18.30
CA TYR A 251 -3.49 -16.44 16.95
C TYR A 251 -5.00 -16.24 16.93
N VAL A 252 -5.48 -15.71 15.81
CA VAL A 252 -6.89 -15.71 15.44
C VAL A 252 -7.02 -16.29 14.05
N THR A 253 -8.02 -17.15 13.81
CA THR A 253 -8.22 -17.79 12.51
C THR A 253 -9.68 -18.15 12.30
N LEU A 254 -10.01 -18.56 11.07
CA LEU A 254 -11.30 -19.09 10.70
C LEU A 254 -11.22 -20.60 10.46
N TYR A 255 -12.23 -21.32 10.94
CA TYR A 255 -12.53 -22.69 10.57
C TYR A 255 -13.83 -22.74 9.76
N LEU A 256 -13.88 -23.63 8.77
CA LEU A 256 -15.12 -24.08 8.15
C LEU A 256 -15.63 -25.28 8.95
N ILE A 257 -16.81 -25.16 9.54
CA ILE A 257 -17.47 -26.22 10.29
C ILE A 257 -18.58 -26.79 9.43
N GLU A 258 -18.67 -28.11 9.35
CA GLU A 258 -19.70 -28.84 8.63
C GLU A 258 -20.35 -29.86 9.57
N THR A 259 -21.66 -29.79 9.69
CA THR A 259 -22.44 -30.77 10.46
C THR A 259 -22.50 -32.11 9.73
N GLY A 260 -22.84 -33.20 10.41
CA GLY A 260 -23.04 -34.51 9.77
C GLY A 260 -24.16 -34.52 8.71
N THR A 261 -25.04 -33.52 8.72
CA THR A 261 -26.08 -33.31 7.69
C THR A 261 -25.62 -32.45 6.52
N GLY A 262 -24.35 -32.03 6.50
CA GLY A 262 -23.76 -31.21 5.43
C GLY A 262 -23.98 -29.70 5.57
N GLN A 263 -24.61 -29.22 6.65
CA GLN A 263 -24.77 -27.79 6.88
C GLN A 263 -23.43 -27.17 7.27
N GLN A 264 -23.00 -26.13 6.54
CA GLN A 264 -21.74 -25.45 6.73
C GLN A 264 -21.90 -24.11 7.47
N THR A 265 -20.91 -23.74 8.28
CA THR A 265 -20.82 -22.42 8.93
C THR A 265 -19.37 -22.04 9.18
N MET A 266 -19.13 -20.73 9.28
CA MET A 266 -17.81 -20.20 9.66
C MET A 266 -17.70 -20.06 11.18
N GLU A 267 -16.55 -20.46 11.72
CA GLU A 267 -16.18 -20.29 13.12
C GLU A 267 -14.92 -19.42 13.23
N LEU A 268 -15.03 -18.28 13.91
CA LEU A 268 -13.89 -17.42 14.26
C LEU A 268 -13.33 -17.87 15.61
N PHE A 269 -12.07 -18.28 15.59
CA PHE A 269 -11.38 -18.91 16.70
C PHE A 269 -10.26 -18.02 17.24
N PHE A 270 -10.25 -17.81 18.54
CA PHE A 270 -9.26 -17.02 19.26
C PHE A 270 -8.45 -17.94 20.17
N ASN A 271 -7.12 -17.85 20.06
CA ASN A 271 -6.20 -18.66 20.83
C ASN A 271 -5.23 -17.78 21.60
N TYR A 272 -5.19 -17.96 22.91
CA TYR A 272 -4.16 -17.46 23.80
C TYR A 272 -3.24 -18.62 24.18
N THR A 273 -1.93 -18.41 24.12
CA THR A 273 -0.90 -19.37 24.50
C THR A 273 0.12 -18.71 25.41
N SER A 274 0.51 -19.38 26.48
CA SER A 274 1.53 -18.90 27.42
C SER A 274 2.46 -20.03 27.85
N ARG A 275 3.74 -19.67 28.00
CA ARG A 275 4.78 -20.56 28.56
C ARG A 275 5.00 -20.39 30.06
N SER A 276 4.59 -19.26 30.62
CA SER A 276 5.01 -18.82 31.94
C SER A 276 3.88 -18.75 32.96
N GLY A 277 2.63 -18.99 32.56
CA GLY A 277 1.51 -19.11 33.48
C GLY A 277 0.14 -18.87 32.85
N TRP A 278 -0.88 -19.34 33.55
CA TRP A 278 -2.30 -19.16 33.20
C TRP A 278 -2.72 -17.71 33.39
N LEU A 279 -3.41 -17.16 32.39
CA LEU A 279 -4.10 -15.88 32.53
C LEU A 279 -5.49 -16.10 33.14
N PHE A 280 -6.06 -17.30 32.95
CA PHE A 280 -7.45 -17.63 33.28
C PHE A 280 -8.41 -16.65 32.60
N VAL A 281 -8.33 -16.61 31.27
CA VAL A 281 -9.08 -15.69 30.41
C VAL A 281 -10.58 -15.80 30.69
N GLY A 282 -11.15 -14.78 31.30
CA GLY A 282 -12.59 -14.69 31.53
C GLY A 282 -13.32 -13.97 30.39
N SER A 283 -12.59 -13.14 29.63
CA SER A 283 -13.14 -12.45 28.47
C SER A 283 -12.05 -11.84 27.59
N ALA A 284 -12.40 -11.45 26.37
CA ALA A 284 -11.52 -10.67 25.51
C ALA A 284 -12.22 -9.45 24.94
N SER A 285 -11.44 -8.42 24.65
CA SER A 285 -11.85 -7.25 23.88
C SER A 285 -10.93 -7.10 22.69
N ILE A 286 -11.42 -6.49 21.61
CA ILE A 286 -10.63 -6.23 20.42
C ILE A 286 -10.71 -4.75 20.08
N ASN A 287 -9.54 -4.17 19.80
CA ASN A 287 -9.40 -2.85 19.21
C ASN A 287 -9.10 -3.01 17.72
N ILE A 288 -9.96 -2.48 16.86
CA ILE A 288 -9.80 -2.45 15.40
C ILE A 288 -9.72 -0.99 15.01
N ASP A 289 -8.55 -0.56 14.55
CA ASP A 289 -8.30 0.81 14.08
C ASP A 289 -8.79 1.90 15.06
N GLY A 290 -8.56 1.67 16.36
CA GLY A 290 -8.95 2.57 17.44
C GLY A 290 -10.33 2.30 18.04
N GLN A 291 -11.21 1.57 17.35
CA GLN A 291 -12.53 1.21 17.87
C GLN A 291 -12.45 -0.05 18.72
N THR A 292 -12.89 0.04 19.99
CA THR A 292 -12.83 -1.09 20.92
C THR A 292 -14.21 -1.71 21.14
N THR A 293 -14.29 -3.02 21.02
CA THR A 293 -15.51 -3.79 21.34
C THR A 293 -15.17 -5.06 22.13
N ARG A 294 -16.15 -5.57 22.88
CA ARG A 294 -16.02 -6.86 23.56
C ARG A 294 -16.23 -7.97 22.53
N ILE A 295 -15.40 -9.02 22.59
CA ILE A 295 -15.57 -10.20 21.73
C ILE A 295 -16.77 -11.00 22.27
N PRO A 296 -17.84 -11.21 21.48
CA PRO A 296 -19.08 -11.84 21.94
C PRO A 296 -18.99 -13.38 21.94
N VAL A 297 -18.01 -13.91 22.65
CA VAL A 297 -17.84 -15.36 22.86
C VAL A 297 -18.53 -15.83 24.13
N GLY A 298 -18.94 -17.11 24.15
CA GLY A 298 -19.60 -17.73 25.29
C GLY A 298 -18.63 -18.02 26.45
N GLU A 299 -17.92 -19.14 26.36
CA GLU A 299 -16.96 -19.58 27.37
C GLU A 299 -15.54 -19.67 26.81
N TRP A 300 -14.55 -19.47 27.69
CA TRP A 300 -13.14 -19.70 27.42
C TRP A 300 -12.76 -21.08 27.94
N LEU A 301 -12.43 -21.95 27.01
CA LEU A 301 -11.89 -23.28 27.24
C LEU A 301 -10.39 -23.22 27.46
N ARG A 302 -9.85 -24.28 28.05
CA ARG A 302 -8.48 -24.32 28.56
C ARG A 302 -7.94 -25.73 28.43
N ASP A 303 -6.69 -25.84 28.01
CA ASP A 303 -5.95 -27.09 28.00
C ASP A 303 -4.44 -26.80 28.11
N ASN A 304 -3.63 -27.81 28.41
CA ASN A 304 -2.19 -27.64 28.58
C ASN A 304 -1.40 -28.93 28.37
N ASP A 305 -0.11 -28.75 28.08
CA ASP A 305 0.92 -29.77 28.18
C ASP A 305 2.19 -29.18 28.84
N THR A 306 3.27 -28.97 28.09
CA THR A 306 4.39 -28.09 28.44
C THR A 306 4.02 -26.60 28.34
N GLU A 307 3.08 -26.28 27.46
CA GLU A 307 2.51 -24.95 27.29
C GLU A 307 1.04 -24.91 27.72
N ILE A 308 0.54 -23.71 27.97
CA ILE A 308 -0.85 -23.47 28.33
C ILE A 308 -1.53 -22.80 27.15
N TRP A 309 -2.74 -23.23 26.80
CA TRP A 309 -3.57 -22.49 25.87
C TRP A 309 -5.02 -22.34 26.33
N GLU A 310 -5.58 -21.17 26.05
CA GLU A 310 -6.95 -20.78 26.39
C GLU A 310 -7.62 -20.27 25.12
N PHE A 311 -8.81 -20.79 24.80
CA PHE A 311 -9.44 -20.51 23.53
C PHE A 311 -10.94 -20.35 23.64
N ALA A 312 -11.49 -19.58 22.71
CA ALA A 312 -12.91 -19.38 22.55
C ALA A 312 -13.23 -19.16 21.07
N SER A 313 -14.47 -19.45 20.68
CA SER A 313 -14.92 -19.23 19.32
C SER A 313 -16.32 -18.63 19.24
N LEU A 314 -16.61 -18.01 18.11
CA LEU A 314 -17.97 -17.62 17.74
C LEU A 314 -18.28 -18.08 16.31
N ARG A 315 -19.56 -18.30 16.01
CA ARG A 315 -20.01 -18.92 14.76
C ARG A 315 -21.04 -18.08 14.03
N GLY A 316 -21.24 -18.39 12.74
CA GLY A 316 -22.27 -17.78 11.90
C GLY A 316 -21.96 -16.33 11.52
N ASP A 317 -23.01 -15.53 11.29
CA ASP A 317 -22.87 -14.19 10.73
C ASP A 317 -22.01 -13.26 11.59
N ALA A 318 -22.13 -13.34 12.91
CA ALA A 318 -21.29 -12.56 13.82
C ALA A 318 -19.80 -12.89 13.62
N ALA A 319 -19.45 -14.14 13.29
CA ALA A 319 -18.09 -14.59 13.06
C ALA A 319 -17.56 -13.99 11.76
N VAL A 320 -18.37 -14.07 10.70
CA VAL A 320 -18.04 -13.49 9.39
C VAL A 320 -17.86 -11.99 9.49
N THR A 321 -18.78 -11.27 10.14
CA THR A 321 -18.70 -9.81 10.31
C THR A 321 -17.43 -9.40 11.06
N LEU A 322 -17.17 -10.00 12.22
CA LEU A 322 -15.98 -9.64 13.00
C LEU A 322 -14.68 -10.04 12.27
N ALA A 323 -14.68 -11.20 11.59
CA ALA A 323 -13.53 -11.65 10.82
C ALA A 323 -13.20 -10.70 9.65
N ARG A 324 -14.20 -10.18 8.93
CA ARG A 324 -13.99 -9.15 7.90
C ARG A 324 -13.35 -7.91 8.49
N SER A 325 -13.91 -7.39 9.59
CA SER A 325 -13.32 -6.23 10.27
C SER A 325 -11.87 -6.46 10.69
N ILE A 326 -11.51 -7.66 11.14
CA ILE A 326 -10.11 -8.00 11.50
C ILE A 326 -9.21 -8.08 10.25
N ALA A 327 -9.70 -8.71 9.19
CA ALA A 327 -8.94 -8.91 7.95
C ALA A 327 -8.63 -7.57 7.26
N ASP A 328 -9.57 -6.63 7.29
CA ASP A 328 -9.46 -5.35 6.58
C ASP A 328 -8.81 -4.26 7.44
N ALA A 329 -8.60 -4.52 8.73
CA ALA A 329 -8.00 -3.56 9.65
C ALA A 329 -6.54 -3.22 9.29
N ASP A 330 -6.16 -1.96 9.44
CA ASP A 330 -4.74 -1.57 9.46
C ASP A 330 -4.07 -2.19 10.70
N ARG A 331 -4.71 -2.07 11.87
CA ARG A 331 -4.22 -2.63 13.13
C ARG A 331 -5.37 -3.19 13.98
N ALA A 332 -5.26 -4.47 14.29
CA ALA A 332 -6.14 -5.15 15.23
C ALA A 332 -5.35 -5.66 16.44
N VAL A 333 -5.84 -5.36 17.65
CA VAL A 333 -5.23 -5.81 18.92
C VAL A 333 -6.30 -6.49 19.77
N ILE A 334 -6.06 -7.73 20.15
CA ILE A 334 -6.91 -8.50 21.05
C ILE A 334 -6.31 -8.42 22.45
N ARG A 335 -7.09 -7.93 23.41
CA ARG A 335 -6.77 -8.00 24.83
C ARG A 335 -7.49 -9.17 25.47
N PHE A 336 -6.74 -10.19 25.89
CA PHE A 336 -7.25 -11.27 26.73
C PHE A 336 -7.26 -10.78 28.19
N ASN A 337 -8.40 -10.86 28.86
CA ASN A 337 -8.59 -10.39 30.23
C ASN A 337 -8.75 -11.59 31.15
N GLY A 338 -7.76 -11.79 32.01
CA GLY A 338 -7.81 -12.73 33.12
C GLY A 338 -8.52 -12.15 34.34
N GLN A 339 -8.38 -12.83 35.49
CA GLN A 339 -8.95 -12.33 36.75
C GLN A 339 -8.21 -11.11 37.30
N GLN A 340 -6.88 -11.09 37.19
CA GLN A 340 -6.01 -10.06 37.79
C GLN A 340 -5.13 -9.33 36.77
N PHE A 341 -4.89 -9.95 35.62
CA PHE A 341 -3.99 -9.45 34.59
C PHE A 341 -4.66 -9.49 33.22
N TYR A 342 -4.02 -8.87 32.24
CA TYR A 342 -4.38 -8.97 30.84
C TYR A 342 -3.14 -9.22 30.00
N ASP A 343 -3.33 -9.72 28.79
CA ASP A 343 -2.27 -9.82 27.78
C ASP A 343 -2.80 -9.37 26.42
N ASP A 344 -1.96 -8.67 25.66
CA ASP A 344 -2.31 -8.06 24.40
C ASP A 344 -1.64 -8.80 23.24
N TYR A 345 -2.45 -9.21 22.27
CA TYR A 345 -2.01 -9.83 21.05
C TYR A 345 -2.33 -8.92 19.86
N VAL A 346 -1.28 -8.46 19.16
CA VAL A 346 -1.44 -7.77 17.87
C VAL A 346 -1.64 -8.81 16.79
N VAL A 347 -2.78 -8.76 16.11
CA VAL A 347 -3.11 -9.70 15.04
C VAL A 347 -2.11 -9.54 13.90
N SER A 348 -1.41 -10.62 13.57
CA SER A 348 -0.38 -10.59 12.54
C SER A 348 -0.97 -10.51 11.13
N ASP A 349 -0.21 -9.95 10.19
CA ASP A 349 -0.62 -9.92 8.77
C ASP A 349 -0.81 -11.32 8.18
N GLY A 350 -0.08 -12.31 8.70
CA GLY A 350 -0.26 -13.71 8.33
C GLY A 350 -1.64 -14.24 8.72
N ASP A 351 -2.12 -13.90 9.91
CA ASP A 351 -3.45 -14.30 10.39
C ASP A 351 -4.55 -13.53 9.65
N LYS A 352 -4.39 -12.21 9.43
CA LYS A 352 -5.31 -11.42 8.61
C LYS A 352 -5.44 -11.97 7.18
N ARG A 353 -4.32 -12.35 6.55
CA ARG A 353 -4.33 -12.97 5.21
C ARG A 353 -5.08 -14.31 5.22
N VAL A 354 -4.81 -15.17 6.20
CA VAL A 354 -5.53 -16.44 6.33
C VAL A 354 -7.04 -16.21 6.47
N ILE A 355 -7.45 -15.25 7.28
CA ILE A 355 -8.85 -14.88 7.47
C ILE A 355 -9.45 -14.37 6.13
N ARG A 356 -8.75 -13.48 5.41
CA ARG A 356 -9.20 -12.95 4.12
C ARG A 356 -9.40 -14.05 3.08
N GLU A 357 -8.46 -14.98 2.97
CA GLU A 357 -8.56 -16.10 2.03
C GLU A 357 -9.72 -17.06 2.40
N MET A 358 -9.91 -17.34 3.69
CA MET A 358 -11.04 -18.16 4.17
C MET A 358 -12.39 -17.48 3.92
N LEU A 359 -12.50 -16.16 4.12
CA LEU A 359 -13.72 -15.38 3.84
C LEU A 359 -14.03 -15.36 2.34
N ALA A 360 -13.01 -15.15 1.50
CA ALA A 360 -13.19 -15.16 0.05
C ALA A 360 -13.63 -16.54 -0.46
N MET A 361 -13.12 -17.63 0.13
CA MET A 361 -13.60 -18.99 -0.15
C MET A 361 -15.05 -19.18 0.31
N TRP A 362 -15.38 -18.72 1.53
CA TRP A 362 -16.75 -18.77 2.04
C TRP A 362 -17.74 -18.06 1.11
N ASP A 363 -17.37 -16.89 0.58
CA ASP A 363 -18.19 -16.13 -0.37
C ASP A 363 -18.42 -16.86 -1.69
N VAL A 364 -17.46 -17.70 -2.12
CA VAL A 364 -17.63 -18.54 -3.32
C VAL A 364 -18.60 -19.69 -3.04
N ILE A 365 -18.40 -20.44 -1.96
CA ILE A 365 -19.19 -21.67 -1.71
C ILE A 365 -20.59 -21.39 -1.16
N SER A 366 -20.81 -20.23 -0.52
CA SER A 366 -22.14 -19.85 -0.01
C SER A 366 -23.03 -19.17 -1.04
N ALA A 367 -22.48 -18.81 -2.20
CA ALA A 367 -23.23 -18.24 -3.32
C ALA A 367 -23.74 -19.31 -4.32
N GLU A 368 -23.29 -20.55 -4.19
CA GLU A 368 -23.75 -21.73 -4.93
C GLU A 368 -24.99 -22.36 -4.25
#